data_AF-A0A1V5VS36-F1
#
_entry.id   AF-A0A1V5VS36-F1
#
_cell.length_a   1.000
_cell.length_b   1.000
_cell.length_c   1.000
_cell.angle_alpha   90.00
_cell.angle_beta   90.00
_cell.angle_gamma   90.00
#
_symmetry.space_group_name_H-M   'P 1'
#
loop_
_entity.id
_entity.type
_entity.pdbx_description
1 polymer ?
#
loop_
_entity_poly.entity_id
_entity_poly.type
_entity_poly.pdbx_seq_one_letter_code
_entity_poly.pdbx_strand_id
1 'polypeptide(L)'
;MELKEFLRWAVSGGGAGVLAYWLLSKWPWFGAQAADRKRYVSIAVTFLLADVLWLALVFAGYDAMPVGVLGWVEQLFLVGTSAFGLSQVIHGARDLRAGDK
;
A
#
# COMPACT_ATOMS: atom_id res chain seq x y z
N MET A 1 11.10 -9.07 -14.84
CA MET A 1 10.99 -7.85 -14.02
C MET A 1 12.34 -7.67 -13.35
N GLU A 2 13.02 -6.58 -13.65
CA GLU A 2 14.28 -6.19 -13.02
C GLU A 2 14.05 -5.80 -11.55
N LEU A 3 15.09 -5.83 -10.71
CA LEU A 3 14.98 -5.47 -9.28
C LEU A 3 14.36 -4.07 -9.09
N LYS A 4 14.81 -3.09 -9.89
CA LYS A 4 14.29 -1.71 -9.85
C LYS A 4 12.80 -1.64 -10.20
N GLU A 5 12.36 -2.43 -11.18
CA GLU A 5 10.95 -2.49 -11.58
C GLU A 5 10.10 -3.13 -10.48
N PHE A 6 10.63 -4.20 -9.86
CA PHE A 6 9.97 -4.86 -8.75
C PHE A 6 9.78 -3.91 -7.56
N LEU A 7 10.83 -3.18 -7.18
CA LEU A 7 10.75 -2.24 -6.06
C LEU A 7 9.78 -1.08 -6.36
N ARG A 8 9.79 -0.54 -7.59
CA ARG A 8 8.81 0.46 -8.04
C ARG A 8 7.38 -0.06 -8.03
N TRP A 9 7.18 -1.31 -8.47
CA TRP A 9 5.89 -1.96 -8.38
C TRP A 9 5.46 -2.14 -6.91
N ALA A 10 6.37 -2.56 -6.03
CA ALA A 10 6.08 -2.80 -4.62
C ALA A 10 5.63 -1.53 -3.87
N VAL A 11 6.19 -0.37 -4.21
CA VAL A 11 5.75 0.95 -3.66
C VAL A 11 4.54 1.53 -4.39
N SER A 12 4.20 1.02 -5.58
CA SER A 12 3.01 1.47 -6.30
C SER A 12 1.74 1.08 -5.54
N GLY A 13 0.66 1.81 -5.77
CA GLY A 13 -0.59 1.47 -5.09
C GLY A 13 -1.20 0.13 -5.42
N GLY A 14 -0.89 -0.42 -6.59
CA GLY A 14 -1.25 -1.80 -6.91
C GLY A 14 -0.43 -2.82 -6.13
N GLY A 15 0.90 -2.70 -6.16
CA GLY A 15 1.80 -3.65 -5.50
C GLY A 15 1.74 -3.58 -3.98
N ALA A 16 1.74 -2.37 -3.40
CA ALA A 16 1.62 -2.18 -1.96
C ALA A 16 0.29 -2.76 -1.43
N GLY A 17 -0.81 -2.58 -2.19
CA GLY A 17 -2.10 -3.19 -1.86
C GLY A 17 -2.08 -4.72 -1.89
N VAL A 18 -1.45 -5.32 -2.91
CA VAL A 18 -1.28 -6.79 -3.02
C VAL A 18 -0.44 -7.34 -1.86
N LEU A 19 0.69 -6.68 -1.54
CA LEU A 19 1.58 -7.09 -0.45
C LEU A 19 0.89 -6.94 0.91
N ALA A 20 0.15 -5.84 1.13
CA ALA A 20 -0.63 -5.64 2.34
C ALA A 20 -1.72 -6.71 2.49
N TYR A 21 -2.44 -7.04 1.42
CA TYR A 21 -3.42 -8.12 1.43
C TYR A 21 -2.80 -9.47 1.76
N TRP A 22 -1.67 -9.80 1.13
CA TRP A 22 -0.93 -11.04 1.41
C TRP A 22 -0.49 -11.10 2.87
N LEU A 23 0.09 -10.02 3.41
CA LEU A 23 0.53 -9.93 4.80
C LEU A 23 -0.65 -10.14 5.77
N LEU A 24 -1.75 -9.42 5.54
CA LEU A 24 -2.96 -9.51 6.36
C LEU A 24 -3.63 -10.90 6.28
N SER A 25 -3.54 -11.58 5.14
CA SER A 25 -4.07 -12.95 4.97
C SER A 25 -3.37 -13.98 5.87
N LYS A 26 -2.15 -13.69 6.32
CA LYS A 26 -1.37 -14.56 7.22
C LYS A 26 -1.64 -14.29 8.70
N TRP A 27 -2.40 -13.26 9.03
CA TRP A 27 -2.64 -12.86 10.40
C TRP A 27 -4.02 -13.35 10.90
N PRO A 28 -4.10 -14.40 11.75
CA PRO A 28 -5.37 -14.98 12.16
C PRO A 28 -6.30 -13.99 12.88
N TRP A 29 -5.72 -13.08 13.68
CA TRP A 29 -6.48 -12.03 14.36
C TRP A 29 -7.20 -11.13 13.37
N PHE A 30 -6.55 -10.73 12.27
CA PHE A 30 -7.17 -9.91 11.23
C PHE A 30 -8.34 -10.65 10.58
N GLY A 31 -8.17 -11.95 10.28
CA GLY A 31 -9.23 -12.81 9.76
C GLY A 31 -10.48 -12.87 10.65
N ALA A 32 -10.32 -12.77 11.96
CA ALA A 32 -11.41 -12.79 12.95
C ALA A 32 -12.10 -11.43 13.17
N GLN A 33 -11.60 -10.33 12.61
CA GLN A 33 -12.20 -9.00 12.81
C GLN A 33 -13.50 -8.80 12.00
N ALA A 34 -14.37 -7.93 12.49
CA ALA A 34 -15.55 -7.43 11.77
C ALA A 34 -15.15 -6.65 10.50
N ALA A 35 -16.07 -6.57 9.53
CA ALA A 35 -15.83 -5.97 8.21
C ALA A 35 -15.29 -4.54 8.28
N ASP A 36 -15.88 -3.67 9.12
CA ASP A 36 -15.44 -2.28 9.27
C ASP A 36 -14.00 -2.19 9.79
N ARG A 37 -13.68 -3.00 10.79
CA ARG A 37 -12.33 -3.03 11.36
C ARG A 37 -11.32 -3.59 10.36
N LYS A 38 -11.69 -4.60 9.58
CA LYS A 38 -10.85 -5.11 8.47
C LYS A 38 -10.56 -4.01 7.46
N ARG A 39 -11.57 -3.20 7.11
CA ARG A 39 -11.38 -2.06 6.20
C ARG A 39 -10.36 -1.09 6.75
N TYR A 40 -10.53 -0.57 7.96
CA TYR A 40 -9.59 0.40 8.54
C TYR A 40 -8.17 -0.15 8.69
N VAL A 41 -8.03 -1.41 9.11
CA VAL A 41 -6.73 -2.07 9.22
C VAL A 41 -6.07 -2.25 7.85
N SER A 42 -6.81 -2.66 6.83
CA SER A 42 -6.28 -2.77 5.47
C SER A 42 -5.79 -1.43 4.91
N ILE A 43 -6.52 -0.35 5.19
CA ILE A 43 -6.13 1.01 4.80
C ILE A 43 -4.82 1.39 5.47
N ALA A 44 -4.76 1.29 6.80
CA ALA A 44 -3.59 1.64 7.59
C ALA A 44 -2.35 0.83 7.17
N VAL A 45 -2.52 -0.49 6.99
CA VAL A 45 -1.41 -1.37 6.61
C VAL A 45 -0.94 -1.10 5.18
N THR A 46 -1.85 -0.85 4.24
CA THR A 46 -1.46 -0.49 2.86
C THR A 46 -0.69 0.83 2.82
N PHE A 47 -1.18 1.84 3.55
CA PHE A 47 -0.53 3.15 3.66
C PHE A 47 0.88 3.02 4.24
N LEU A 48 1.00 2.40 5.42
CA LEU A 48 2.30 2.27 6.09
C LEU A 48 3.28 1.39 5.32
N LEU A 49 2.80 0.34 4.66
CA LEU A 49 3.66 -0.51 3.85
C LEU A 49 4.22 0.23 2.64
N ALA A 50 3.39 1.03 1.96
CA ALA A 50 3.85 1.85 0.84
C ALA A 50 4.93 2.85 1.29
N ASP A 51 4.71 3.55 2.41
CA ASP A 51 5.67 4.51 2.96
C ASP A 51 6.99 3.84 3.35
N VAL A 52 6.94 2.69 4.03
CA VAL A 52 8.14 1.94 4.42
C VAL A 52 8.94 1.49 3.21
N LEU A 53 8.27 0.96 2.19
CA LEU A 53 8.93 0.51 0.96
C LEU A 53 9.50 1.71 0.17
N TRP A 54 8.81 2.85 0.16
CA TRP A 54 9.30 4.06 -0.49
C TRP A 54 10.49 4.67 0.25
N LEU A 55 10.45 4.69 1.59
CA LEU A 55 11.61 5.07 2.40
C LEU A 55 12.82 4.21 2.06
N ALA A 56 12.63 2.89 1.92
CA ALA A 56 13.71 1.99 1.50
C ALA A 56 14.27 2.35 0.11
N LEU A 57 13.42 2.76 -0.85
CA LEU A 57 13.89 3.24 -2.17
C LEU A 57 14.72 4.52 -2.07
N VAL A 58 14.27 5.48 -1.27
CA VAL A 58 14.99 6.74 -1.04
C VAL A 58 16.37 6.46 -0.43
N PHE A 59 16.44 5.65 0.63
CA PHE A 59 17.71 5.32 1.29
C PHE A 59 18.63 4.43 0.46
N ALA A 60 18.08 3.64 -0.46
CA ALA A 60 18.86 2.85 -1.42
C ALA A 60 19.29 3.67 -2.66
N GLY A 61 18.94 4.96 -2.74
CA GLY A 61 19.34 5.87 -3.82
C GLY A 61 18.57 5.67 -5.13
N TYR A 62 17.43 4.99 -5.10
CA TYR A 62 16.57 4.82 -6.28
C TYR A 62 15.67 6.01 -6.55
N ASP A 63 15.25 6.72 -5.49
CA ASP A 63 14.42 7.92 -5.54
C ASP A 63 15.13 9.11 -4.88
N ALA A 64 14.75 10.32 -5.27
CA ALA A 64 15.33 11.54 -4.72
C ALA A 64 14.92 11.75 -3.27
N MET A 65 15.89 12.11 -2.43
CA MET A 65 15.63 12.45 -1.03
C MET A 65 14.90 13.81 -0.95
N PRO A 66 13.72 13.88 -0.32
CA PRO A 66 13.03 15.15 -0.13
C PRO A 66 13.87 16.14 0.67
N VAL A 67 13.76 17.42 0.31
CA VAL A 67 14.46 18.50 1.00
C VAL A 67 13.52 19.17 1.99
N GLY A 68 13.93 19.21 3.26
CA GLY A 68 13.16 19.84 4.34
C GLY A 68 12.02 18.98 4.89
N VAL A 69 11.58 19.30 6.11
CA VAL A 69 10.55 18.51 6.84
C VAL A 69 9.22 18.47 6.11
N LEU A 70 8.79 19.59 5.52
CA LEU A 70 7.52 19.66 4.78
C LEU A 70 7.52 18.72 3.56
N GLY A 71 8.61 18.67 2.79
CA GLY A 71 8.71 17.79 1.63
C GLY A 71 8.64 16.31 2.01
N TRP A 72 9.19 15.93 3.16
CA TRP A 72 9.04 14.58 3.70
C TRP A 72 7.58 14.25 4.02
N VAL A 73 6.88 15.15 4.71
CA VAL A 73 5.47 14.98 5.05
C VAL A 73 4.61 14.86 3.80
N GLU A 74 4.81 15.75 2.83
CA GLU A 74 4.06 15.73 1.56
C GLU A 74 4.28 14.44 0.77
N GLN A 75 5.51 13.94 0.70
CA GLN A 75 5.81 12.70 -0.02
C GLN A 75 5.23 11.47 0.66
N LEU A 76 5.32 11.36 2.00
CA LEU A 76 4.70 10.27 2.75
C LEU A 76 3.17 10.27 2.55
N PHE A 77 2.54 11.45 2.67
CA PHE A 77 1.11 11.55 2.39
C PHE A 77 0.77 11.18 0.95
N LEU A 78 1.55 11.64 -0.04
CA LEU A 78 1.32 11.32 -1.45
C LEU A 78 1.44 9.83 -1.72
N VAL A 79 2.51 9.19 -1.26
CA VAL A 79 2.77 7.76 -1.45
C VAL A 79 1.69 6.92 -0.77
N GLY A 80 1.47 7.12 0.52
CA GLY A 80 0.50 6.37 1.30
C GLY A 80 -0.94 6.54 0.79
N THR A 81 -1.38 7.76 0.44
CA THR A 81 -2.74 7.99 -0.08
C THR A 81 -2.94 7.45 -1.48
N SER A 82 -1.95 7.59 -2.37
CA SER A 82 -1.99 7.00 -3.71
C SER A 82 -2.08 5.48 -3.63
N ALA A 83 -1.36 4.89 -2.65
CA ALA A 83 -1.36 3.46 -2.46
C ALA A 83 -2.71 2.91 -2.02
N PHE A 84 -3.30 3.55 -1.02
CA PHE A 84 -4.65 3.26 -0.57
C PHE A 84 -5.69 3.47 -1.68
N GLY A 85 -5.67 4.62 -2.38
CA GLY A 85 -6.66 4.96 -3.41
C GLY A 85 -6.71 3.94 -4.54
N LEU A 86 -5.54 3.53 -5.06
CA LEU A 86 -5.44 2.50 -6.10
C LEU A 86 -5.85 1.11 -5.57
N SER A 87 -5.50 0.78 -4.33
CA SER A 87 -5.93 -0.46 -3.69
C SER A 87 -7.46 -0.57 -3.59
N GLN A 88 -8.16 0.54 -3.30
CA GLN A 88 -9.63 0.56 -3.31
C GLN A 88 -10.22 0.37 -4.71
N VAL A 89 -9.61 0.91 -5.76
CA VAL A 89 -10.07 0.66 -7.14
C VAL A 89 -9.93 -0.82 -7.51
N ILE A 90 -8.80 -1.43 -7.17
CA ILE A 90 -8.52 -2.83 -7.49
C ILE A 90 -9.42 -3.79 -6.70
N HIS A 91 -9.55 -3.60 -5.39
CA HIS A 91 -10.35 -4.47 -4.53
C HIS A 91 -11.85 -4.17 -4.64
N GLY A 92 -12.24 -2.90 -4.72
CA GLY A 92 -13.63 -2.49 -4.92
C GLY A 92 -14.20 -3.01 -6.24
N ALA A 93 -13.43 -2.96 -7.34
CA ALA A 93 -13.86 -3.55 -8.61
C ALA A 93 -14.02 -5.08 -8.53
N ARG A 94 -13.25 -5.77 -7.67
CA ARG A 94 -13.34 -7.22 -7.47
C ARG A 94 -14.57 -7.60 -6.64
N ASP A 95 -14.80 -6.89 -5.55
CA ASP A 95 -15.91 -7.17 -4.63
C ASP A 95 -17.26 -6.78 -5.24
N LEU A 96 -17.32 -5.73 -6.09
CA LEU A 96 -18.53 -5.38 -6.86
C LEU A 96 -18.94 -6.48 -7.86
N ARG A 97 -17.97 -7.22 -8.42
CA ARG A 97 -18.23 -8.32 -9.37
C ARG A 97 -18.44 -9.68 -8.70
N ALA A 98 -18.21 -9.78 -7.40
CA ALA A 98 -18.42 -11.03 -6.66
C ALA A 98 -19.92 -11.35 -6.48
N GLY A 99 -20.79 -10.35 -6.59
CA GLY A 99 -22.25 -10.49 -6.58
C GLY A 99 -22.90 -10.73 -7.95
N ASP A 100 -22.14 -10.70 -9.05
CA ASP A 100 -22.66 -10.92 -10.42
C ASP A 100 -22.79 -12.41 -10.78
N LYS A 101 -22.89 -13.30 -9.78
CA LYS A 101 -23.04 -14.75 -9.96
C LYS A 101 -24.41 -15.24 -9.51
#